data_AF-A0A3S0C5V8-F1
#
_entry.id   AF-A0A3S0C5V8-F1
#
_cell.length_a   1.000
_cell.length_b   1.000
_cell.length_c   1.000
_cell.angle_alpha   90.00
_cell.angle_beta   90.00
_cell.angle_gamma   90.00
#
_symmetry.space_group_name_H-M   'P 1'
#
loop_
_entity.id
_entity.type
_entity.pdbx_description
1 polymer ?
#
loop_
_entity_poly.entity_id
_entity_poly.type
_entity_poly.pdbx_seq_one_letter_code
_entity_poly.pdbx_strand_id
1 'polypeptide(L)'
;MIRLLNLILNEQMKMYGRVRTWILAILLVLIVVTSAILSHSNHRGADDDWKKRAADTIQHNQTELASSDLPEKFKQQMREESALQQYMLDHNFPPTDNTLWGGTLGAAGLILL
;
A
#
# COMPACT_ATOMS: atom_id res chain seq x y z
N MET A 1 26.84 -24.03 28.29
CA MET A 1 25.64 -23.48 27.63
C MET A 1 24.61 -22.94 28.62
N ILE A 2 24.25 -23.66 29.69
CA ILE A 2 23.23 -23.24 30.68
C ILE A 2 23.55 -21.89 31.38
N ARG A 3 24.83 -21.60 31.64
CA ARG A 3 25.23 -20.33 32.29
C ARG A 3 24.96 -19.08 31.44
N LEU A 4 25.17 -19.16 30.12
CA LEU A 4 24.89 -18.04 29.21
C LEU A 4 23.38 -17.76 29.14
N LEU A 5 22.55 -18.81 29.13
CA LEU A 5 21.09 -18.68 29.17
C LEU A 5 20.63 -18.00 30.46
N ASN A 6 21.22 -18.33 31.61
CA ASN A 6 20.90 -17.68 32.88
C ASN A 6 21.28 -16.18 32.90
N LEU A 7 22.39 -15.79 32.26
CA LEU A 7 22.74 -14.37 32.12
C LEU A 7 21.74 -13.63 31.24
N ILE A 8 21.36 -14.22 30.10
CA ILE A 8 20.37 -13.64 29.18
C ILE A 8 19.03 -13.44 29.89
N LEU A 9 18.55 -14.45 30.64
CA LEU A 9 17.32 -14.35 31.40
C LEU A 9 17.37 -13.24 32.46
N ASN A 10 18.51 -13.08 33.14
CA ASN A 10 18.68 -12.07 34.18
C ASN A 10 18.71 -10.64 33.61
N GLU A 11 19.36 -10.45 32.47
CA GLU A 11 19.39 -9.19 31.70
C GLU A 11 17.99 -8.84 31.16
N GLN A 12 17.29 -9.81 30.57
CA GLN A 12 15.92 -9.62 30.07
C GLN A 12 14.99 -9.18 31.20
N MET A 13 15.05 -9.82 32.37
CA MET A 13 14.23 -9.45 33.53
C MET A 13 14.45 -7.98 33.97
N LYS A 14 15.69 -7.48 33.87
CA LYS A 14 16.01 -6.06 34.15
C LYS A 14 15.48 -5.11 33.08
N MET A 15 15.49 -5.51 31.81
CA MET A 15 14.95 -4.72 30.71
C MET A 15 13.42 -4.57 30.81
N TYR A 16 12.72 -5.67 31.15
CA TYR A 16 11.27 -5.68 31.34
C TYR A 16 10.82 -5.07 32.68
N GLY A 17 11.70 -4.93 33.68
CA GLY A 17 11.37 -4.24 34.93
C GLY A 17 11.29 -2.71 34.82
N ARG A 18 11.64 -2.15 33.66
CA ARG A 18 11.82 -0.72 33.46
C ARG A 18 10.62 -0.11 32.73
N VAL A 19 9.86 0.73 33.45
CA VAL A 19 8.60 1.34 32.97
C VAL A 19 8.77 2.07 31.62
N ARG A 20 9.88 2.79 31.40
CA ARG A 20 10.16 3.48 30.12
C ARG A 20 10.20 2.54 28.91
N THR A 21 10.64 1.29 29.08
CA THR A 21 10.65 0.29 28.00
C THR A 21 9.23 -0.08 27.60
N TRP A 22 8.33 -0.24 28.58
CA TRP A 22 6.92 -0.53 28.35
C TRP A 22 6.17 0.63 27.71
N ILE A 23 6.45 1.87 28.12
CA ILE A 23 5.86 3.06 27.49
C ILE A 23 6.22 3.11 26.01
N LEU A 24 7.49 2.91 25.65
CA LEU A 24 7.92 2.87 24.26
C LEU A 24 7.34 1.67 23.49
N ALA A 25 7.27 0.49 24.12
CA ALA A 25 6.68 -0.69 23.50
C ALA A 25 5.19 -0.49 23.20
N ILE A 26 4.43 0.06 24.17
CA ILE A 26 3.01 0.37 23.98
C ILE A 26 2.83 1.44 22.90
N LEU A 27 3.67 2.48 22.89
CA LEU A 27 3.64 3.50 21.85
C LEU A 27 3.87 2.91 20.46
N LEU A 28 4.85 2.00 20.33
CA LEU A 28 5.14 1.32 19.07
C LEU A 28 3.96 0.45 18.62
N VAL A 29 3.39 -0.34 19.54
CA VAL A 29 2.18 -1.13 19.28
C VAL A 29 1.04 -0.22 18.84
N LEU A 30 0.84 0.93 19.49
CA LEU A 30 -0.21 1.89 19.16
C LEU A 30 -0.04 2.41 17.73
N ILE A 31 1.18 2.80 17.34
CA ILE A 31 1.50 3.28 15.97
C ILE A 31 1.22 2.19 14.93
N VAL A 32 1.62 0.94 15.20
CA VAL A 32 1.36 -0.19 14.30
C VAL A 32 -0.13 -0.47 14.18
N VAL A 33 -0.87 -0.43 15.29
CA VAL A 33 -2.31 -0.68 15.29
C VAL A 33 -3.07 0.43 14.57
N THR A 34 -2.77 1.70 14.83
CA THR A 34 -3.44 2.82 14.16
C THR A 34 -3.13 2.85 12.67
N SER A 35 -1.88 2.62 12.26
CA SER A 35 -1.53 2.50 10.83
C SER A 35 -2.23 1.33 10.14
N ALA A 36 -2.35 0.17 10.80
CA ALA A 36 -3.09 -0.97 10.27
C ALA A 36 -4.59 -0.68 10.11
N ILE A 37 -5.21 0.00 11.09
CA ILE A 37 -6.62 0.39 11.02
C ILE A 37 -6.87 1.38 9.87
N LEU A 38 -6.03 2.42 9.76
CA LEU A 38 -6.13 3.43 8.70
C LEU A 38 -5.91 2.82 7.31
N SER A 39 -4.96 1.89 7.19
CA SER A 39 -4.75 1.14 5.96
C SER A 39 -5.99 0.33 5.62
N HIS A 40 -6.53 -0.46 6.56
CA HIS A 40 -7.69 -1.29 6.31
C HIS A 40 -8.96 -0.50 5.95
N SER A 41 -9.18 0.68 6.56
CA SER A 41 -10.32 1.54 6.21
C SER A 41 -10.26 2.05 4.77
N ASN A 42 -9.07 2.37 4.25
CA ASN A 42 -8.92 2.80 2.85
C ASN A 42 -9.15 1.66 1.85
N HIS A 43 -8.98 0.40 2.26
CA HIS A 43 -9.07 -0.76 1.35
C HIS A 43 -10.47 -1.38 1.27
N ARG A 44 -11.39 -1.08 2.20
CA ARG A 44 -12.72 -1.73 2.28
C ARG A 44 -13.66 -1.46 1.10
N GLY A 45 -13.37 -0.50 0.22
CA GLY A 45 -14.10 -0.29 -1.05
C GLY A 45 -13.28 -0.65 -2.29
N ALA A 46 -12.00 -0.96 -2.13
CA ALA A 46 -11.05 -0.90 -3.24
C ALA A 46 -11.20 -2.06 -4.24
N ASP A 47 -11.65 -3.25 -3.80
CA ASP A 47 -11.60 -4.48 -4.59
C ASP A 47 -12.69 -4.59 -5.68
N ASP A 48 -13.87 -4.01 -5.45
CA ASP A 48 -14.91 -3.88 -6.49
C ASP A 48 -14.80 -2.56 -7.26
N ASP A 49 -14.35 -1.48 -6.60
CA ASP A 49 -14.27 -0.16 -7.22
C ASP A 49 -13.14 -0.03 -8.26
N TRP A 50 -12.07 -0.83 -8.18
CA TRP A 50 -10.98 -0.71 -9.16
C TRP A 50 -11.37 -1.18 -10.54
N LYS A 51 -12.22 -2.21 -10.65
CA LYS A 51 -12.71 -2.69 -11.95
C LYS A 51 -13.58 -1.65 -12.62
N LYS A 52 -14.46 -1.03 -11.82
CA LYS A 52 -15.31 0.06 -12.29
C LYS A 52 -14.46 1.26 -12.74
N ARG A 53 -13.49 1.67 -11.92
CA ARG A 53 -12.55 2.75 -12.28
C ARG A 53 -11.76 2.44 -13.55
N ALA A 54 -11.26 1.21 -13.70
CA ALA A 54 -10.54 0.79 -14.90
C ALA A 54 -11.44 0.82 -16.15
N ALA A 55 -12.68 0.35 -16.05
CA ALA A 55 -13.64 0.43 -17.15
C ALA A 55 -13.96 1.89 -17.53
N ASP A 56 -14.19 2.75 -16.53
CA ASP A 56 -14.46 4.17 -16.72
C ASP A 56 -13.27 4.89 -17.39
N THR A 57 -12.04 4.61 -16.96
CA THR A 57 -10.83 5.20 -17.55
C THR A 57 -10.59 4.71 -18.98
N ILE A 58 -10.82 3.43 -19.28
CA ILE A 58 -10.74 2.93 -20.66
C ILE A 58 -11.76 3.64 -21.55
N GLN A 59 -13.01 3.79 -21.10
CA GLN A 59 -14.06 4.47 -21.86
C GLN A 59 -13.73 5.97 -22.06
N HIS A 60 -13.22 6.62 -21.03
CA HIS A 60 -12.79 8.02 -21.10
C HIS A 60 -11.64 8.19 -22.11
N ASN A 61 -10.61 7.36 -22.01
CA ASN A 61 -9.47 7.41 -22.92
C ASN A 61 -9.89 7.13 -24.37
N GLN A 62 -10.80 6.19 -24.62
CA GLN A 62 -11.33 5.96 -25.98
C GLN A 62 -12.06 7.20 -26.52
N THR A 63 -12.81 7.89 -25.67
CA THR A 63 -13.55 9.11 -26.05
C THR A 63 -12.59 10.25 -26.39
N GLU A 64 -11.55 10.44 -25.59
CA GLU A 64 -10.53 11.47 -25.80
C GLU A 64 -9.59 11.14 -26.97
N LEU A 65 -9.30 9.86 -27.21
CA LEU A 65 -8.54 9.43 -28.40
C LEU A 65 -9.31 9.64 -29.71
N ALA A 66 -10.65 9.65 -29.65
CA ALA A 66 -11.51 9.99 -30.78
C ALA A 66 -11.57 11.50 -31.03
N SER A 67 -11.23 12.33 -30.05
CA SER A 67 -11.09 13.77 -30.24
C SER A 67 -9.71 14.08 -30.84
N SER A 68 -9.70 14.80 -31.96
CA SER A 68 -8.50 14.92 -32.81
C SER A 68 -7.45 15.93 -32.31
N ASP A 69 -7.68 16.58 -31.16
CA ASP A 69 -6.93 17.77 -30.73
C ASP A 69 -5.77 17.47 -29.76
N LEU A 70 -5.55 16.20 -29.43
CA LEU A 70 -4.46 15.80 -28.52
C LEU A 70 -3.13 15.58 -29.25
N PRO A 71 -1.99 16.00 -28.67
CA PRO A 71 -0.67 15.68 -29.21
C PRO A 71 -0.44 14.15 -29.23
N GLU A 72 0.28 13.65 -30.24
CA GLU A 72 0.49 12.20 -30.43
C GLU A 72 1.15 11.50 -29.22
N LYS A 73 2.02 12.20 -28.47
CA LYS A 73 2.58 11.65 -27.22
C LYS A 73 1.51 11.31 -26.18
N PHE A 74 0.53 12.20 -26.01
CA PHE A 74 -0.58 11.97 -25.07
C PHE A 74 -1.46 10.82 -25.56
N LYS A 75 -1.76 10.79 -26.85
CA LYS A 75 -2.52 9.67 -27.44
C LYS A 75 -1.81 8.33 -27.23
N GLN A 76 -0.50 8.28 -27.39
CA GLN A 76 0.27 7.06 -27.15
C GLN A 76 0.20 6.64 -25.67
N GLN A 77 0.42 7.56 -24.74
CA GLN A 77 0.32 7.27 -23.31
C GLN A 77 -1.06 6.74 -22.91
N MET A 78 -2.12 7.36 -23.43
CA MET A 78 -3.50 6.93 -23.13
C MET A 78 -3.80 5.53 -23.68
N ARG A 79 -3.27 5.18 -24.87
CA ARG A 79 -3.40 3.83 -25.43
C ARG A 79 -2.66 2.80 -24.58
N GLU A 80 -1.44 3.12 -24.17
CA GLU A 80 -0.64 2.25 -23.30
C GLU A 80 -1.34 2.03 -21.95
N GLU A 81 -1.85 3.10 -21.35
CA GLU A 81 -2.59 3.04 -20.08
C GLU A 81 -3.88 2.21 -20.21
N SER A 82 -4.68 2.44 -21.26
CA SER A 82 -5.89 1.65 -21.49
C SER A 82 -5.57 0.18 -21.76
N ALA A 83 -4.49 -0.14 -22.49
CA ALA A 83 -4.07 -1.51 -22.73
C ALA A 83 -3.65 -2.21 -21.42
N LEU A 84 -2.93 -1.50 -20.54
CA LEU A 84 -2.56 -2.02 -19.22
C LEU A 84 -3.79 -2.29 -18.36
N GLN A 85 -4.73 -1.35 -18.30
CA GLN A 85 -5.96 -1.53 -17.52
C GLN A 85 -6.83 -2.66 -18.07
N GLN A 86 -6.93 -2.81 -19.39
CA GLN A 86 -7.63 -3.94 -20.01
C GLN A 86 -6.98 -5.27 -19.64
N TYR A 87 -5.64 -5.35 -19.72
CA TYR A 87 -4.90 -6.54 -19.29
C TYR A 87 -5.17 -6.91 -17.83
N MET A 88 -5.21 -5.90 -16.95
CA MET A 88 -5.53 -6.07 -15.53
C MET A 88 -6.96 -6.58 -15.31
N LEU A 89 -7.94 -6.04 -16.03
CA LEU A 89 -9.33 -6.51 -15.99
C LEU A 89 -9.44 -7.96 -16.49
N ASP A 90 -8.83 -8.27 -17.64
CA ASP A 90 -8.89 -9.58 -18.27
C ASP A 90 -8.26 -10.67 -17.40
N HIS A 91 -7.21 -10.33 -16.66
CA HIS A 91 -6.47 -11.26 -15.81
C HIS A 91 -6.86 -11.16 -14.33
N ASN A 92 -7.87 -10.34 -14.00
CA ASN A 92 -8.33 -10.07 -12.63
C ASN A 92 -7.17 -9.71 -11.69
N PHE A 93 -6.23 -8.89 -12.18
CA PHE A 93 -5.05 -8.45 -11.46
C PHE A 93 -5.26 -7.01 -10.95
N PRO A 94 -5.47 -6.80 -9.63
CA PRO A 94 -5.74 -5.48 -9.09
C PRO A 94 -4.48 -4.57 -9.15
N PRO A 95 -4.65 -3.24 -9.20
CA PRO A 95 -3.56 -2.29 -9.09
C PRO A 95 -2.76 -2.50 -7.79
N THR A 96 -1.45 -2.24 -7.84
CA THR A 96 -0.56 -2.41 -6.66
C THR A 96 -1.04 -1.62 -5.44
N ASP A 97 -1.65 -0.45 -5.66
CA ASP A 97 -2.27 0.40 -4.63
C ASP A 97 -3.42 -0.28 -3.88
N ASN A 98 -4.09 -1.24 -4.52
CA ASN A 98 -5.20 -2.00 -3.95
C ASN A 98 -4.72 -3.29 -3.25
N THR A 99 -3.44 -3.62 -3.36
CA THR A 99 -2.83 -4.77 -2.69
C THR A 99 -2.23 -4.36 -1.34
N LEU A 100 -1.81 -5.35 -0.55
CA LEU A 100 -1.08 -5.11 0.71
C LEU A 100 0.19 -4.25 0.51
N TRP A 101 0.73 -4.20 -0.72
CA TRP A 101 1.88 -3.39 -1.06
C TRP A 101 1.56 -1.90 -1.20
N GLY A 102 0.32 -1.50 -1.47
CA GLY A 102 -0.07 -0.10 -1.58
C GLY A 102 0.24 0.69 -0.31
N GLY A 103 -0.04 0.11 0.85
CA GLY A 103 0.34 0.70 2.14
C GLY A 103 1.86 0.83 2.33
N THR A 104 2.63 -0.14 1.86
CA THR A 104 4.10 -0.12 1.96
C THR A 104 4.73 0.91 1.02
N LEU A 105 4.19 1.07 -0.19
CA LEU A 105 4.62 2.08 -1.16
C LEU A 105 4.32 3.50 -0.66
N GLY A 106 3.14 3.71 -0.09
CA GLY A 106 2.79 4.96 0.57
C GLY A 106 3.74 5.32 1.72
N ALA A 107 4.08 4.35 2.57
CA ALA A 107 5.05 4.55 3.65
C ALA A 107 6.46 4.83 3.13
N ALA A 108 6.90 4.18 2.04
CA ALA A 108 8.20 4.44 1.42
C ALA A 108 8.30 5.89 0.88
N GLY A 109 7.21 6.43 0.35
CA GLY A 109 7.14 7.83 -0.09
C GLY A 109 7.39 8.84 1.04
N LEU A 110 6.99 8.51 2.28
CA LEU A 110 7.24 9.36 3.45
C LEU A 110 8.71 9.38 3.90
N ILE A 111 9.52 8.39 3.47
CA ILE A 111 10.95 8.31 3.80
C ILE A 111 11.79 9.14 2.82
N LEU A 112 11.29 9.33 1.60
CA LEU A 112 11.97 10.11 0.55
C LEU A 112 11.68 11.62 0.61
N LEU A 113 10.71 12.03 1.44
CA LEU A 113 10.38 13.43 1.76
C LEU A 113 11.18 13.92 2.98
#